data_AF-A0A6C0KH03-F1
#
_entry.id   AF-A0A6C0KH03-F1
#
_cell.length_a   1.000
_cell.length_b   1.000
_cell.length_c   1.000
_cell.angle_alpha   90.00
_cell.angle_beta   90.00
_cell.angle_gamma   90.00
#
_symmetry.space_group_name_H-M   'P 1'
#
loop_
_entity.id
_entity.type
_entity.pdbx_description
1 polymer ?
#
loop_
_entity_poly.entity_id
_entity_poly.type
_entity_poly.pdbx_seq_one_letter_code
_entity_poly.pdbx_strand_id
1 'polypeptide(L)'
;MNKTNKIKYSLDKDLIQKTFYDKFKNNIIKTINSDDPNINWIVDLYKEIKNKMISLLKVNSELYNEIDEYMDTCLFKQMITHKAHTSDDIVKLIYYVFHICKKLGSPSQDKVIDKKLDEIKSLLQKENIDIGNIVATFIIYANESLDKIYEQLHLFLNNIPVSKEQ
;
A
#
# COMPACT_ATOMS: atom_id res chain seq x y z
N MET A 1 -29.32 22.89 13.96
CA MET A 1 -28.11 22.52 13.20
C MET A 1 -28.25 21.06 12.77
N ASN A 2 -28.78 20.69 11.61
CA ASN A 2 -28.50 20.99 10.19
C ASN A 2 -28.02 19.70 9.49
N LYS A 3 -28.96 18.76 9.25
CA LYS A 3 -28.72 17.60 8.35
C LYS A 3 -28.15 18.07 6.99
N THR A 4 -28.62 19.22 6.50
CA THR A 4 -28.18 19.85 5.24
C THR A 4 -26.74 20.33 5.27
N ASN A 5 -26.26 20.89 6.41
CA ASN A 5 -24.83 21.24 6.53
C ASN A 5 -23.98 19.98 6.61
N LYS A 6 -24.40 18.95 7.36
CA LYS A 6 -23.64 17.71 7.51
C LYS A 6 -23.43 16.98 6.18
N ILE A 7 -24.44 16.98 5.29
CA ILE A 7 -24.37 16.39 3.95
C ILE A 7 -23.46 17.21 3.00
N LYS A 8 -23.50 18.55 3.06
CA LYS A 8 -22.64 19.40 2.23
C LYS A 8 -21.16 19.25 2.62
N TYR A 9 -20.85 19.26 3.92
CA TYR A 9 -19.48 19.05 4.41
C TYR A 9 -18.93 17.65 4.11
N SER A 10 -19.77 16.61 4.09
CA SER A 10 -19.32 15.26 3.71
C SER A 10 -19.01 15.16 2.21
N LEU A 11 -19.85 15.77 1.35
CA LEU A 11 -19.62 15.81 -0.11
C LEU A 11 -18.32 16.55 -0.47
N ASP A 12 -18.01 17.65 0.23
CA ASP A 12 -16.77 18.39 0.02
C ASP A 12 -15.54 17.58 0.46
N LYS A 13 -15.63 16.82 1.57
CA LYS A 13 -14.55 15.97 2.06
C LYS A 13 -14.22 14.83 1.10
N ASP A 14 -15.23 14.13 0.60
CA ASP A 14 -15.05 13.01 -0.33
C ASP A 14 -14.44 13.48 -1.66
N LEU A 15 -14.88 14.65 -2.14
CA LEU A 15 -14.31 15.27 -3.34
C LEU A 15 -12.85 15.70 -3.15
N ILE A 16 -12.51 16.30 -2.02
CA ILE A 16 -11.12 16.68 -1.68
C ILE A 16 -10.24 15.43 -1.64
N GLN A 17 -10.70 14.38 -0.96
CA GLN A 17 -9.96 13.13 -0.83
C GLN A 17 -9.71 12.48 -2.20
N LYS A 18 -10.76 12.35 -3.02
CA LYS A 18 -10.64 11.82 -4.37
C LYS A 18 -9.66 12.64 -5.21
N THR A 19 -9.81 13.96 -5.20
CA THR A 19 -8.93 14.87 -5.97
C THR A 19 -7.48 14.74 -5.53
N PHE A 20 -7.23 14.60 -4.23
CA PHE A 20 -5.89 14.38 -3.70
C PHE A 20 -5.30 13.06 -4.20
N TYR A 21 -6.03 11.94 -4.07
CA TYR A 21 -5.56 10.63 -4.55
C TYR A 21 -5.32 10.62 -6.05
N ASP A 22 -6.22 11.20 -6.84
CA ASP A 22 -6.07 11.30 -8.30
C ASP A 22 -4.80 12.10 -8.65
N LYS A 23 -4.56 13.23 -7.98
CA LYS A 23 -3.35 14.04 -8.19
C LYS A 23 -2.09 13.32 -7.74
N PHE A 24 -2.12 12.66 -6.59
CA PHE A 24 -0.99 11.90 -6.05
C PHE A 24 -0.62 10.75 -6.99
N LYS A 25 -1.61 9.96 -7.41
CA LYS A 25 -1.46 8.90 -8.40
C LYS A 25 -0.88 9.42 -9.71
N ASN A 26 -1.43 10.51 -10.24
CA ASN A 26 -0.92 11.14 -11.46
C ASN A 26 0.52 11.65 -11.29
N ASN A 27 0.92 12.10 -10.10
CA ASN A 27 2.28 12.55 -9.83
C ASN A 27 3.28 11.38 -9.88
N ILE A 28 2.93 10.22 -9.31
CA ILE A 28 3.73 8.99 -9.43
C ILE A 28 3.87 8.59 -10.90
N ILE A 29 2.77 8.53 -11.64
CA ILE A 29 2.75 8.15 -13.07
C ILE A 29 3.66 9.08 -13.88
N LYS A 30 3.49 10.39 -13.73
CA LYS A 30 4.30 11.40 -14.44
C LYS A 30 5.79 11.28 -14.12
N THR A 31 6.12 11.02 -12.86
CA THR A 31 7.51 10.89 -12.42
C THR A 31 8.16 9.65 -13.05
N ILE A 32 7.48 8.49 -12.99
CA ILE A 32 8.01 7.23 -13.55
C ILE A 32 8.17 7.31 -15.07
N ASN A 33 7.25 7.99 -15.75
CA ASN A 33 7.23 8.10 -17.20
C ASN A 33 8.09 9.26 -17.75
N SER A 34 8.74 10.04 -16.88
CA SER A 34 9.71 11.09 -17.24
C SER A 34 10.91 10.52 -18.00
N ASP A 35 11.54 11.34 -18.84
CA ASP A 35 12.79 11.02 -19.55
C ASP A 35 13.99 10.90 -18.59
N ASP A 36 13.99 11.71 -17.51
CA ASP A 36 14.93 11.61 -16.38
C ASP A 36 14.12 11.50 -15.07
N PRO A 37 13.75 10.28 -14.65
CA PRO A 37 12.83 10.09 -13.55
C PRO A 37 13.55 10.15 -12.20
N ASN A 38 13.31 11.22 -11.41
CA ASN A 38 13.72 11.24 -10.00
C ASN A 38 12.75 10.41 -9.14
N ILE A 39 13.01 9.09 -9.09
CA ILE A 39 12.15 8.13 -8.39
C ILE A 39 12.49 7.93 -6.91
N ASN A 40 13.47 8.64 -6.34
CA ASN A 40 13.93 8.39 -4.97
C ASN A 40 12.79 8.51 -3.95
N TRP A 41 11.91 9.50 -4.10
CA TRP A 41 10.76 9.66 -3.22
C TRP A 41 9.72 8.53 -3.37
N ILE A 42 9.62 7.89 -4.54
CA ILE A 42 8.76 6.72 -4.76
C ILE A 42 9.36 5.49 -4.06
N VAL A 43 10.68 5.37 -4.09
CA VAL A 43 11.42 4.34 -3.33
C VAL A 43 11.24 4.56 -1.84
N ASP A 44 11.22 5.80 -1.36
CA ASP A 44 10.95 6.11 0.05
C ASP A 44 9.52 5.72 0.46
N LEU A 45 8.51 5.92 -0.40
CA LEU A 45 7.15 5.43 -0.16
C LEU A 45 7.09 3.91 -0.05
N TYR A 46 7.83 3.20 -0.90
CA TYR A 46 7.94 1.74 -0.80
C TYR A 46 8.66 1.29 0.47
N LYS A 47 9.73 2.00 0.86
CA LYS A 47 10.43 1.78 2.12
C LYS A 47 9.50 2.02 3.32
N GLU A 48 8.60 2.99 3.25
CA GLU A 48 7.59 3.22 4.28
C GLU A 48 6.66 2.02 4.45
N ILE A 49 6.18 1.41 3.36
CA ILE A 49 5.36 0.18 3.38
C ILE A 49 6.11 -0.94 4.12
N LYS A 50 7.38 -1.17 3.74
CA LYS A 50 8.26 -2.13 4.41
C LYS A 50 8.39 -1.85 5.91
N ASN A 51 8.71 -0.61 6.27
CA ASN A 51 8.91 -0.19 7.65
C ASN A 51 7.64 -0.37 8.50
N LYS A 52 6.47 -0.04 7.94
CA LYS A 52 5.17 -0.29 8.57
C LYS A 52 4.99 -1.78 8.86
N MET A 53 5.21 -2.65 7.87
CA MET A 53 5.09 -4.11 8.05
C MET A 53 6.00 -4.65 9.16
N ILE A 54 7.30 -4.33 9.11
CA ILE A 54 8.27 -4.89 10.07
C ILE A 54 8.07 -4.32 11.48
N SER A 55 7.51 -3.12 11.63
CA SER A 55 7.24 -2.53 12.95
C SER A 55 6.10 -3.22 13.71
N LEU A 56 5.27 -4.01 13.02
CA LEU A 56 4.24 -4.85 13.63
C LEU A 56 4.84 -6.16 14.19
N LEU A 57 6.11 -6.44 13.91
CA LEU A 57 6.78 -7.69 14.22
C LEU A 57 7.83 -7.52 15.30
N LYS A 58 8.13 -8.62 15.99
CA LYS A 58 9.31 -8.69 16.86
C LYS A 58 10.56 -8.61 16.00
N VAL A 59 11.47 -7.72 16.37
CA VAL A 59 12.79 -7.57 15.72
C VAL A 59 13.50 -8.92 15.66
N ASN A 60 14.08 -9.25 14.50
CA ASN A 60 14.77 -10.51 14.20
C ASN A 60 13.90 -11.77 14.26
N SER A 61 12.57 -11.66 14.29
CA SER A 61 11.71 -12.82 14.01
C SER A 61 11.88 -13.30 12.57
N GLU A 62 11.55 -14.56 12.31
CA GLU A 62 11.65 -15.16 10.97
C GLU A 62 10.97 -14.29 9.90
N LEU A 63 9.72 -13.89 10.16
CA LEU A 63 8.95 -13.05 9.23
C LEU A 63 9.52 -11.63 9.13
N TYR A 64 10.11 -11.08 10.19
CA TYR A 64 10.78 -9.77 10.12
C TYR A 64 11.95 -9.83 9.13
N ASN A 65 12.83 -10.83 9.27
CA ASN A 65 13.99 -10.99 8.40
C ASN A 65 13.57 -11.29 6.96
N GLU A 66 12.56 -12.16 6.78
CA GLU A 66 11.98 -12.49 5.48
C GLU A 66 11.51 -11.21 4.74
N ILE A 67 10.76 -10.34 5.42
CA ILE A 67 10.29 -9.08 4.84
C ILE A 67 11.47 -8.13 4.59
N ASP A 68 12.44 -8.05 5.52
CA ASP A 68 13.59 -7.15 5.38
C ASP A 68 14.44 -7.50 4.15
N GLU A 69 14.64 -8.80 3.92
CA GLU A 69 15.40 -9.33 2.78
C GLU A 69 14.61 -9.26 1.47
N TYR A 70 13.33 -9.68 1.46
CA TYR A 70 12.54 -9.77 0.23
C TYR A 70 12.11 -8.40 -0.29
N MET A 71 11.86 -7.43 0.60
CA MET A 71 11.50 -6.06 0.24
C MET A 71 12.73 -5.15 0.05
N ASP A 72 13.62 -5.53 -0.87
CA ASP A 72 14.83 -4.76 -1.17
C ASP A 72 14.49 -3.46 -1.94
N THR A 73 14.81 -2.31 -1.35
CA THR A 73 14.55 -0.99 -1.92
C THR A 73 15.45 -0.65 -3.11
N CYS A 74 16.66 -1.19 -3.16
CA CYS A 74 17.57 -1.06 -4.29
C CYS A 74 17.03 -1.85 -5.49
N LEU A 75 16.59 -3.09 -5.26
CA LEU A 75 15.97 -3.91 -6.29
C LEU A 75 14.68 -3.25 -6.82
N PHE A 76 13.82 -2.76 -5.94
CA PHE A 76 12.62 -2.03 -6.33
C PHE A 76 12.94 -0.78 -7.17
N LYS A 77 13.97 -0.02 -6.78
CA LYS A 77 14.44 1.13 -7.56
C LYS A 77 14.86 0.71 -8.97
N GLN A 78 15.64 -0.36 -9.10
CA GLN A 78 16.07 -0.90 -10.40
C GLN A 78 14.89 -1.33 -11.27
N MET A 79 13.89 -2.03 -10.70
CA MET A 79 12.67 -2.46 -11.40
C MET A 79 11.95 -1.28 -12.06
N ILE A 80 11.79 -0.17 -11.32
CA ILE A 80 11.11 1.03 -11.81
C ILE A 80 11.99 1.79 -12.82
N THR A 81 13.27 2.00 -12.53
CA THR A 81 14.17 2.79 -13.40
C THR A 81 14.32 2.15 -14.77
N HIS A 82 14.52 0.82 -14.82
CA HIS A 82 14.69 0.13 -16.09
C HIS A 82 13.36 -0.19 -16.77
N LYS A 83 12.25 0.36 -16.24
CA LYS A 83 10.88 0.12 -16.68
C LYS A 83 10.65 -1.35 -17.00
N ALA A 84 11.22 -2.28 -16.22
CA ALA A 84 11.42 -3.67 -16.64
C ALA A 84 10.11 -4.26 -17.16
N HIS A 85 9.93 -4.20 -18.49
CA HIS A 85 8.63 -4.04 -19.17
C HIS A 85 7.73 -5.29 -19.10
N THR A 86 8.18 -6.31 -18.37
CA THR A 86 7.64 -7.66 -18.30
C THR A 86 8.09 -8.40 -17.03
N SER A 87 8.65 -7.71 -16.03
CA SER A 87 9.26 -8.44 -14.90
C SER A 87 8.18 -9.08 -14.03
N ASP A 88 8.06 -10.40 -14.13
CA ASP A 88 7.40 -11.25 -13.13
C ASP A 88 7.77 -10.84 -11.70
N ASP A 89 8.94 -10.22 -11.51
CA ASP A 89 9.46 -9.80 -10.23
C ASP A 89 8.68 -8.64 -9.59
N ILE A 90 8.22 -7.63 -10.34
CA ILE A 90 7.35 -6.59 -9.74
C ILE A 90 6.00 -7.18 -9.34
N VAL A 91 5.49 -8.14 -10.12
CA VAL A 91 4.25 -8.85 -9.84
C VAL A 91 4.39 -9.72 -8.60
N LYS A 92 5.48 -10.50 -8.50
CA LYS A 92 5.83 -11.30 -7.31
C LYS A 92 5.96 -10.42 -6.08
N LEU A 93 6.58 -9.24 -6.20
CA LEU A 93 6.70 -8.30 -5.09
C LEU A 93 5.34 -7.77 -4.64
N ILE A 94 4.47 -7.38 -5.57
CA ILE A 94 3.11 -6.94 -5.26
C ILE A 94 2.34 -8.05 -4.56
N TYR A 95 2.36 -9.27 -5.09
CA TYR A 95 1.71 -10.42 -4.47
C TYR A 95 2.24 -10.72 -3.07
N TYR A 96 3.56 -10.64 -2.90
CA TYR A 96 4.19 -10.81 -1.61
C TYR A 96 3.67 -9.80 -0.59
N VAL A 97 3.68 -8.50 -0.92
CA VAL A 97 3.20 -7.43 -0.02
C VAL A 97 1.75 -7.66 0.39
N PHE A 98 0.86 -8.00 -0.54
CA PHE A 98 -0.54 -8.27 -0.18
C PHE A 98 -0.72 -9.57 0.61
N HIS A 99 0.10 -10.59 0.37
CA HIS A 99 0.14 -11.80 1.20
C HIS A 99 0.56 -11.47 2.64
N ILE A 100 1.58 -10.64 2.82
CA ILE A 100 1.99 -10.16 4.15
C ILE A 100 0.87 -9.35 4.81
N CYS A 101 0.17 -8.47 4.08
CA CYS A 101 -0.99 -7.76 4.62
C CYS A 101 -2.06 -8.71 5.16
N LYS A 102 -2.34 -9.82 4.47
CA LYS A 102 -3.31 -10.84 4.95
C LYS A 102 -2.80 -11.59 6.18
N LYS A 103 -1.49 -11.89 6.23
CA LYS A 103 -0.86 -12.53 7.41
C LYS A 103 -0.90 -11.64 8.66
N LEU A 104 -0.70 -10.33 8.50
CA LEU A 104 -0.65 -9.37 9.61
C LEU A 104 -2.04 -8.86 10.02
N GLY A 105 -2.99 -8.86 9.08
CA GLY A 105 -4.33 -8.33 9.26
C GLY A 105 -5.35 -9.32 9.82
N SER A 106 -6.53 -8.80 10.15
CA SER A 106 -7.69 -9.64 10.49
C SER A 106 -8.20 -10.37 9.23
N PRO A 107 -8.62 -11.65 9.32
CA PRO A 107 -9.27 -12.37 8.22
C PRO A 107 -10.50 -11.67 7.64
N SER A 108 -11.13 -10.76 8.41
CA SER A 108 -12.23 -9.94 7.93
C SER A 108 -11.84 -9.01 6.76
N GLN A 109 -10.55 -8.70 6.60
CA GLN A 109 -10.04 -7.81 5.56
C GLN A 109 -9.58 -8.54 4.30
N ASP A 110 -9.44 -9.87 4.33
CA ASP A 110 -8.91 -10.68 3.23
C ASP A 110 -9.62 -10.40 1.91
N LYS A 111 -10.96 -10.36 1.92
CA LYS A 111 -11.75 -10.07 0.71
C LYS A 111 -11.49 -8.68 0.13
N VAL A 112 -11.22 -7.69 0.98
CA VAL A 112 -10.91 -6.33 0.55
C VAL A 112 -9.52 -6.27 -0.06
N ILE A 113 -8.56 -6.96 0.56
CA ILE A 113 -7.19 -7.09 0.05
C ILE A 113 -7.18 -7.83 -1.29
N ASP A 114 -7.91 -8.93 -1.41
CA ASP A 114 -8.01 -9.72 -2.65
C ASP A 114 -8.60 -8.87 -3.78
N LYS A 115 -9.65 -8.07 -3.50
CA LYS A 115 -10.22 -7.15 -4.50
C LYS A 115 -9.20 -6.11 -4.98
N LYS A 116 -8.44 -5.51 -4.06
CA LYS A 116 -7.36 -4.56 -4.40
C LYS A 116 -6.31 -5.21 -5.29
N LEU A 117 -5.96 -6.46 -4.98
CA LEU A 117 -5.01 -7.22 -5.76
C LEU A 117 -5.54 -7.57 -7.17
N ASP A 118 -6.81 -7.95 -7.28
CA ASP A 118 -7.45 -8.25 -8.56
C ASP A 118 -7.57 -7.02 -9.47
N GLU A 119 -7.76 -5.83 -8.90
CA GLU A 119 -7.70 -4.57 -9.65
C GLU A 119 -6.29 -4.34 -10.23
N ILE A 120 -5.24 -4.61 -9.46
CA ILE A 120 -3.85 -4.52 -9.96
C ILE A 120 -3.57 -5.58 -11.04
N LYS A 121 -4.04 -6.82 -10.85
CA LYS A 121 -3.95 -7.87 -11.89
C LYS A 121 -4.62 -7.44 -13.20
N SER A 122 -5.77 -6.78 -13.09
CA SER A 122 -6.49 -6.26 -14.26
C SER A 122 -5.70 -5.18 -15.01
N LEU A 123 -4.85 -4.41 -14.31
CA LEU A 123 -3.93 -3.46 -14.95
C LEU A 123 -2.77 -4.16 -15.67
N LEU A 124 -2.28 -5.28 -15.12
CA LEU A 124 -1.21 -6.10 -15.70
C LEU A 124 -1.65 -6.87 -16.95
N GLN A 125 -2.94 -7.15 -17.11
CA GLN A 125 -3.50 -7.87 -18.26
C GLN A 125 -3.82 -6.99 -19.48
N LYS A 126 -3.62 -5.67 -19.38
CA LYS A 126 -3.89 -4.76 -20.49
C LYS A 126 -2.83 -4.90 -21.59
N GLU A 127 -3.24 -4.79 -22.85
CA GLU A 127 -2.34 -4.85 -24.02
C GLU A 127 -1.22 -3.80 -23.96
N ASN A 128 -1.51 -2.63 -23.35
CA ASN A 128 -0.52 -1.59 -23.10
C ASN A 128 -0.34 -1.39 -21.59
N ILE A 129 0.68 -2.04 -21.04
CA ILE A 129 0.98 -2.02 -19.60
C ILE A 129 1.58 -0.67 -19.20
N ASP A 130 0.85 0.08 -18.37
CA ASP A 130 1.34 1.31 -17.72
C ASP A 130 1.90 0.99 -16.34
N ILE A 131 3.23 0.82 -16.26
CA ILE A 131 3.96 0.55 -15.02
C ILE A 131 3.74 1.67 -14.00
N GLY A 132 3.71 2.93 -14.44
CA GLY A 132 3.47 4.06 -13.55
C GLY A 132 2.14 3.91 -12.83
N ASN A 133 1.10 3.51 -13.55
CA ASN A 133 -0.23 3.29 -12.99
C ASN A 133 -0.29 2.06 -12.07
N ILE A 134 0.45 0.99 -12.39
CA ILE A 134 0.56 -0.20 -11.52
C ILE A 134 1.25 0.17 -10.21
N VAL A 135 2.43 0.80 -10.27
CA VAL A 135 3.20 1.20 -9.08
C VAL A 135 2.41 2.16 -8.22
N ALA A 136 1.75 3.16 -8.82
CA ALA A 136 0.93 4.10 -8.07
C ALA A 136 -0.24 3.41 -7.35
N THR A 137 -0.96 2.53 -8.05
CA THR A 137 -2.07 1.76 -7.46
C THR A 137 -1.58 0.86 -6.34
N PHE A 138 -0.46 0.16 -6.55
CA PHE A 138 0.19 -0.68 -5.56
C PHE A 138 0.53 0.09 -4.27
N ILE A 139 1.24 1.22 -4.37
CA ILE A 139 1.67 2.00 -3.20
C ILE A 139 0.47 2.48 -2.38
N ILE A 140 -0.58 2.98 -3.05
CA ILE A 140 -1.79 3.46 -2.39
C ILE A 140 -2.49 2.30 -1.68
N TYR A 141 -2.73 1.19 -2.39
CA TYR A 141 -3.49 0.06 -1.85
C TYR A 141 -2.76 -0.65 -0.71
N ALA A 142 -1.43 -0.77 -0.79
CA ALA A 142 -0.61 -1.33 0.28
C ALA A 142 -0.68 -0.46 1.54
N ASN A 143 -0.50 0.87 1.41
CA ASN A 143 -0.61 1.79 2.55
C ASN A 143 -2.00 1.75 3.19
N GLU A 144 -3.06 1.86 2.42
CA GLU A 144 -4.42 1.77 2.96
C GLU A 144 -4.70 0.44 3.68
N SER A 145 -4.13 -0.66 3.18
CA SER A 145 -4.28 -1.97 3.81
C SER A 145 -3.54 -2.03 5.15
N LEU A 146 -2.32 -1.48 5.21
CA LEU A 146 -1.55 -1.38 6.45
C LEU A 146 -2.21 -0.45 7.45
N ASP A 147 -2.67 0.73 7.03
CA ASP A 147 -3.35 1.68 7.91
C ASP A 147 -4.59 1.03 8.54
N LYS A 148 -5.34 0.22 7.79
CA LYS A 148 -6.46 -0.57 8.33
C LYS A 148 -6.03 -1.58 9.39
N ILE A 149 -4.89 -2.25 9.19
CA ILE A 149 -4.31 -3.18 10.17
C ILE A 149 -3.96 -2.44 11.45
N TYR A 150 -3.31 -1.27 11.36
CA TYR A 150 -3.01 -0.44 12.54
C TYR A 150 -4.27 0.05 13.25
N GLU A 151 -5.29 0.50 12.52
CA GLU A 151 -6.57 0.89 13.10
C GLU A 151 -7.20 -0.25 13.90
N GLN A 152 -7.22 -1.46 13.33
CA GLN A 152 -7.76 -2.64 14.01
C GLN A 152 -6.94 -3.03 15.24
N LEU A 153 -5.61 -2.98 15.14
CA LEU A 153 -4.73 -3.27 16.26
C LEU A 153 -4.94 -2.25 17.39
N HIS A 154 -5.05 -0.96 17.07
CA HIS A 154 -5.31 0.10 18.04
C HIS A 154 -6.66 -0.09 18.73
N LEU A 155 -7.71 -0.39 17.96
CA LEU A 155 -9.03 -0.70 18.50
C LEU A 155 -8.99 -1.94 19.39
N PHE A 156 -8.25 -2.97 19.01
CA PHE A 156 -8.11 -4.17 19.82
C PHE A 156 -7.43 -3.86 21.16
N LEU A 157 -6.25 -3.24 21.13
CA LEU A 157 -5.46 -2.90 22.32
C LEU A 157 -6.22 -1.99 23.30
N ASN A 158 -6.99 -1.02 22.80
CA ASN A 158 -7.76 -0.11 23.65
C ASN A 158 -9.02 -0.74 24.26
N ASN A 159 -9.50 -1.86 23.71
CA ASN A 159 -10.71 -2.54 24.16
C ASN A 159 -10.41 -3.77 25.03
N ILE A 160 -9.13 -4.07 25.34
CA ILE A 160 -8.77 -5.11 26.30
C ILE A 160 -9.04 -4.56 27.72
N PRO A 161 -10.00 -5.12 28.49
CA PRO A 161 -10.13 -4.76 29.89
C PRO A 161 -8.85 -5.16 30.60
N VAL A 162 -8.22 -4.21 31.30
CA VAL A 162 -7.07 -4.49 32.17
C VAL A 162 -7.56 -5.43 33.26
N SER A 163 -7.31 -6.73 33.10
CA SER A 163 -7.46 -7.68 34.18
C SER A 163 -6.45 -7.29 35.24
N LYS A 164 -6.92 -6.60 36.28
CA LYS A 164 -6.16 -6.40 37.52
C LYS A 164 -5.87 -7.79 38.06
N GLU A 165 -4.64 -8.26 37.87
CA GLU A 165 -4.15 -9.43 38.59
C GLU A 165 -4.26 -9.13 40.10
N GLN A 166 -4.94 -10.05 40.79
CA GLN A 166 -5.16 -10.06 42.24
C GLN A 166 -3.92 -10.56 42.97
#